data_AF-A0A1H0SK22-F1
#
_entry.id   AF-A0A1H0SK22-F1
#
_cell.length_a   1.000
_cell.length_b   1.000
_cell.length_c   1.000
_cell.angle_alpha   90.00
_cell.angle_beta   90.00
_cell.angle_gamma   90.00
#
_symmetry.space_group_name_H-M   'P 1'
#
loop_
_entity.id
_entity.type
_entity.pdbx_description
1 polymer ?
#
loop_
_entity_poly.entity_id
_entity_poly.type
_entity_poly.pdbx_seq_one_letter_code
_entity_poly.pdbx_strand_id
1 'polypeptide(L)'
;MKSRAAWSGDSGAAVEAVAASVAVLAALLGSGADHADPAAADALRDGNDLGDSDAVRGAGRPGAVGGDPLRDLADALLDGLAGVARLEARTAALKVQLAADYARAARFLAPPAGSVRDRAAQEMALVAEVACVLTVSERTAGAFLSEARALTTALPLTLAALRAGTISWQHARILVEETG
;
A
#
# COMPACT_ATOMS: atom_id res chain seq x y z
N MET A 1 -10.21 25.79 -17.48
CA MET A 1 -11.14 24.63 -17.59
C MET A 1 -10.47 23.31 -18.03
N LYS A 2 -9.14 23.16 -17.92
CA LYS A 2 -8.41 21.91 -18.25
C LYS A 2 -8.04 21.05 -17.02
N SER A 3 -8.09 21.62 -15.81
CA SER A 3 -7.55 20.98 -14.59
C SER A 3 -8.45 19.92 -13.94
N ARG A 4 -9.79 20.00 -14.09
CA ARG A 4 -10.72 19.01 -13.50
C ARG A 4 -10.66 17.65 -14.20
N ALA A 5 -10.46 17.63 -15.51
CA ALA A 5 -10.36 16.40 -16.30
C ALA A 5 -9.05 15.65 -16.01
N ALA A 6 -7.93 16.38 -15.86
CA ALA A 6 -6.64 15.80 -15.51
C ALA A 6 -6.64 15.18 -14.10
N TRP A 7 -7.27 15.85 -13.12
CA TRP A 7 -7.35 15.38 -11.73
C TRP A 7 -8.26 14.15 -11.56
N SER A 8 -9.35 14.07 -12.34
CA SER A 8 -10.24 12.89 -12.36
C SER A 8 -9.54 11.66 -12.95
N GLY A 9 -8.66 11.84 -13.93
CA GLY A 9 -7.89 10.75 -14.53
C GLY A 9 -6.85 10.17 -13.58
N ASP A 10 -6.12 11.04 -12.87
CA ASP A 10 -5.06 10.64 -11.94
C ASP A 10 -5.63 9.90 -10.70
N SER A 11 -6.79 10.35 -10.21
CA SER A 11 -7.51 9.69 -9.12
C SER A 11 -8.11 8.34 -9.54
N GLY A 12 -8.59 8.22 -10.78
CA GLY A 12 -9.11 6.97 -11.34
C GLY A 12 -8.01 5.93 -11.53
N ALA A 13 -6.85 6.35 -12.04
CA ALA A 13 -5.68 5.48 -12.19
C ALA A 13 -5.17 4.96 -10.84
N ALA A 14 -5.20 5.78 -9.79
CA ALA A 14 -4.83 5.36 -8.44
C ALA A 14 -5.81 4.32 -7.85
N VAL A 15 -7.11 4.49 -8.07
CA VAL A 15 -8.13 3.53 -7.62
C VAL A 15 -8.05 2.22 -8.41
N GLU A 16 -7.82 2.29 -9.72
CA GLU A 16 -7.61 1.11 -10.57
C GLU A 16 -6.34 0.35 -10.17
N ALA A 17 -5.24 1.04 -9.83
CA ALA A 17 -4.04 0.42 -9.31
C ALA A 17 -4.25 -0.28 -7.96
N VAL A 18 -5.13 0.26 -7.10
CA VAL A 18 -5.51 -0.39 -5.83
C VAL A 18 -6.40 -1.61 -6.10
N ALA A 19 -7.39 -1.51 -6.99
CA ALA A 19 -8.24 -2.64 -7.38
C ALA A 19 -7.42 -3.77 -8.04
N ALA A 20 -6.47 -3.40 -8.91
CA ALA A 20 -5.50 -4.33 -9.49
C ALA A 20 -4.60 -4.95 -8.42
N SER A 21 -4.18 -4.19 -7.40
CA SER A 21 -3.40 -4.74 -6.27
C SER A 21 -4.22 -5.72 -5.42
N VAL A 22 -5.52 -5.48 -5.23
CA VAL A 22 -6.44 -6.42 -4.54
C VAL A 22 -6.66 -7.68 -5.39
N ALA A 23 -6.80 -7.54 -6.71
CA ALA A 23 -6.91 -8.67 -7.62
C ALA A 23 -5.62 -9.51 -7.66
N VAL A 24 -4.43 -8.88 -7.65
CA VAL A 24 -3.13 -9.55 -7.55
C VAL A 24 -2.97 -10.24 -6.20
N LEU A 25 -3.40 -9.62 -5.10
CA LEU A 25 -3.43 -10.26 -3.78
C LEU A 25 -4.36 -11.48 -3.75
N ALA A 26 -5.54 -11.40 -4.37
CA ALA A 26 -6.45 -12.53 -4.51
C ALA A 26 -5.85 -13.65 -5.39
N ALA A 27 -5.13 -13.29 -6.46
CA ALA A 27 -4.45 -14.25 -7.33
C ALA A 27 -3.26 -14.93 -6.63
N LEU A 28 -2.49 -14.23 -5.82
CA LEU A 28 -1.40 -14.80 -5.00
C LEU A 28 -1.93 -15.80 -3.97
N LEU A 29 -3.11 -15.54 -3.40
CA LEU A 29 -3.80 -16.48 -2.50
C LEU A 29 -4.36 -17.71 -3.24
N GLY A 30 -4.67 -17.59 -4.54
CA GLY A 30 -5.16 -18.69 -5.39
C GLY A 30 -4.07 -19.50 -6.10
N SER A 31 -2.89 -18.92 -6.33
CA SER A 31 -1.80 -19.54 -7.10
C SER A 31 -1.05 -20.65 -6.36
N GLY A 32 -1.33 -20.88 -5.06
CA GLY A 32 -0.76 -21.97 -4.28
C GLY A 32 -1.26 -23.37 -4.65
N ALA A 33 -2.20 -23.50 -5.60
CA ALA A 33 -2.80 -24.78 -5.98
C ALA A 33 -2.31 -25.37 -7.31
N ASP A 34 -1.61 -24.59 -8.16
CA ASP A 34 -1.24 -25.04 -9.51
C ASP A 34 0.27 -24.94 -9.76
N HIS A 35 1.03 -25.94 -9.31
CA HIS A 35 2.33 -26.27 -9.91
C HIS A 35 2.29 -27.74 -10.37
N ALA A 36 1.62 -27.96 -11.51
CA ALA A 36 1.85 -29.14 -12.34
C ALA A 36 2.95 -28.81 -13.36
N ASP A 37 4.01 -29.60 -13.31
CA ASP A 37 5.25 -29.56 -14.09
C ASP A 37 5.03 -29.79 -15.60
N PRO A 38 5.69 -29.02 -16.49
CA PRO A 38 6.04 -29.48 -17.82
C PRO A 38 7.55 -29.70 -17.96
N ALA A 39 7.89 -31.00 -18.02
CA ALA A 39 9.04 -31.63 -18.65
C ALA A 39 10.02 -30.70 -19.41
N ALA A 40 11.24 -30.62 -18.88
CA ALA A 40 12.41 -30.12 -19.62
C ALA A 40 12.94 -31.20 -20.58
N ALA A 41 12.61 -31.05 -21.86
CA ALA A 41 13.41 -31.56 -22.97
C ALA A 41 14.34 -30.42 -23.42
N ASP A 42 15.63 -30.51 -23.10
CA ASP A 42 16.69 -30.52 -24.12
C ASP A 42 18.03 -30.84 -23.47
N ALA A 43 18.69 -31.87 -24.01
CA ALA A 43 20.08 -32.15 -23.75
C ALA A 43 20.92 -31.37 -24.76
N LEU A 44 22.16 -30.97 -24.41
CA LEU A 44 23.40 -31.36 -25.11
C LEU A 44 24.62 -30.45 -24.79
N ARG A 45 25.68 -31.08 -24.23
CA ARG A 45 27.15 -30.84 -24.35
C ARG A 45 27.78 -29.55 -23.77
N ASP A 46 28.99 -29.52 -23.21
CA ASP A 46 30.21 -30.38 -23.19
C ASP A 46 30.75 -30.43 -21.74
N GLY A 47 31.50 -31.41 -21.22
CA GLY A 47 32.49 -32.32 -21.81
C GLY A 47 33.88 -32.01 -21.22
N ASN A 48 34.23 -32.57 -20.05
CA ASN A 48 35.64 -32.88 -19.72
C ASN A 48 35.77 -33.96 -18.63
N ASP A 49 36.42 -35.05 -19.01
CA ASP A 49 36.82 -36.20 -18.19
C ASP A 49 37.91 -35.86 -17.16
N LEU A 50 37.96 -36.63 -16.06
CA LEU A 50 39.10 -37.49 -15.68
C LEU A 50 38.88 -38.12 -14.27
N GLY A 51 38.88 -39.46 -14.21
CA GLY A 51 39.56 -40.19 -13.12
C GLY A 51 38.71 -40.84 -12.01
N ASP A 52 38.22 -42.06 -12.27
CA ASP A 52 38.37 -43.26 -11.44
C ASP A 52 38.05 -43.22 -9.93
N SER A 53 36.92 -43.85 -9.52
CA SER A 53 36.95 -45.02 -8.62
C SER A 53 35.56 -45.66 -8.41
N ASP A 54 35.66 -46.96 -8.17
CA ASP A 54 34.69 -48.06 -8.17
C ASP A 54 33.35 -47.89 -7.42
N ALA A 55 32.42 -48.77 -7.80
CA ALA A 55 31.00 -48.77 -7.49
C ALA A 55 30.64 -48.94 -6.00
N VAL A 56 29.81 -48.02 -5.49
CA VAL A 56 28.77 -48.35 -4.52
C VAL A 56 27.41 -47.95 -5.11
N ARG A 57 26.65 -49.00 -5.44
CA ARG A 57 25.28 -48.96 -5.92
C ARG A 57 24.36 -48.47 -4.80
N GLY A 58 24.21 -47.16 -4.68
CA GLY A 58 23.18 -46.50 -3.87
C GLY A 58 22.02 -46.04 -4.73
N ALA A 59 21.12 -46.95 -5.08
CA ALA A 59 19.80 -46.58 -5.59
C ALA A 59 19.01 -45.93 -4.44
N GLY A 60 18.63 -44.66 -4.56
CA GLY A 60 17.72 -44.08 -3.57
C GLY A 60 17.67 -42.55 -3.46
N ARG A 61 17.14 -41.92 -4.51
CA ARG A 61 16.46 -40.60 -4.52
C ARG A 61 17.34 -39.35 -4.43
N PRO A 62 17.10 -38.32 -5.27
CA PRO A 62 17.46 -36.97 -4.87
C PRO A 62 16.69 -36.72 -3.57
N GLY A 63 17.41 -36.52 -2.48
CA GLY A 63 16.83 -35.96 -1.28
C GLY A 63 16.18 -34.67 -1.72
N ALA A 64 14.85 -34.67 -1.82
CA ALA A 64 14.10 -33.45 -1.85
C ALA A 64 14.66 -32.63 -0.70
N VAL A 65 15.28 -31.50 -1.01
CA VAL A 65 15.39 -30.40 -0.04
C VAL A 65 13.96 -29.89 0.09
N GLY A 66 13.09 -30.72 0.65
CA GLY A 66 11.76 -30.38 1.05
C GLY A 66 11.95 -29.57 2.31
N GLY A 67 11.77 -28.26 2.20
CA GLY A 67 11.57 -27.42 3.37
C GLY A 67 10.45 -28.03 4.23
N ASP A 68 10.45 -27.66 5.51
CA ASP A 68 9.31 -27.98 6.36
C ASP A 68 8.07 -27.26 5.78
N PRO A 69 7.07 -27.98 5.25
CA PRO A 69 5.92 -27.36 4.60
C PRO A 69 5.12 -26.45 5.54
N LEU A 70 5.21 -26.68 6.87
CA LEU A 70 4.61 -25.80 7.86
C LEU A 70 5.37 -24.48 7.99
N ARG A 71 6.69 -24.49 7.81
CA ARG A 71 7.51 -23.28 7.78
C ARG A 71 7.25 -22.47 6.51
N ASP A 72 7.19 -23.13 5.35
CA ASP A 72 6.87 -22.46 4.09
C ASP A 72 5.49 -21.79 4.14
N LEU A 73 4.50 -22.46 4.73
CA LEU A 73 3.17 -21.88 4.99
C LEU A 73 3.24 -20.68 5.95
N ALA A 74 3.99 -20.79 7.05
CA ALA A 74 4.13 -19.71 8.02
C ALA A 74 4.78 -18.46 7.39
N ASP A 75 5.82 -18.64 6.59
CA ASP A 75 6.49 -17.55 5.88
C ASP A 75 5.54 -16.88 4.87
N ALA A 76 4.77 -17.68 4.11
CA ALA A 76 3.76 -17.16 3.20
C ALA A 76 2.66 -16.36 3.91
N LEU A 77 2.23 -16.78 5.11
CA LEU A 77 1.26 -16.04 5.93
C LEU A 77 1.83 -14.70 6.42
N LEU A 78 3.10 -14.67 6.82
CA LEU A 78 3.78 -13.43 7.23
C LEU A 78 3.96 -12.46 6.05
N ASP A 79 4.31 -12.97 4.88
CA ASP A 79 4.40 -12.19 3.63
C ASP A 79 3.03 -11.60 3.25
N GLY A 80 1.96 -12.38 3.43
CA GLY A 80 0.58 -11.93 3.26
C GLY A 80 0.23 -10.77 4.20
N LEU A 81 0.52 -10.90 5.49
CA LEU A 81 0.30 -9.81 6.48
C LEU A 81 1.12 -8.57 6.15
N ALA A 82 2.38 -8.72 5.74
CA ALA A 82 3.21 -7.61 5.29
C ALA A 82 2.61 -6.93 4.03
N GLY A 83 2.01 -7.71 3.12
CA GLY A 83 1.26 -7.22 1.97
C GLY A 83 0.06 -6.35 2.37
N VAL A 84 -0.73 -6.80 3.35
CA VAL A 84 -1.87 -6.05 3.91
C VAL A 84 -1.41 -4.75 4.55
N ALA A 85 -0.36 -4.78 5.38
CA ALA A 85 0.17 -3.57 6.02
C ALA A 85 0.62 -2.50 4.99
N ARG A 86 1.25 -2.93 3.88
CA ARG A 86 1.60 -2.02 2.76
C ARG A 86 0.37 -1.45 2.06
N LEU A 87 -0.71 -2.22 1.96
CA LEU A 87 -1.97 -1.76 1.37
C LEU A 87 -2.68 -0.75 2.29
N GLU A 88 -2.69 -0.98 3.59
CA GLU A 88 -3.24 -0.05 4.59
C GLU A 88 -2.50 1.28 4.57
N ALA A 89 -1.16 1.26 4.52
CA ALA A 89 -0.34 2.46 4.38
C ALA A 89 -0.67 3.25 3.11
N ARG A 90 -0.74 2.56 1.95
CA ARG A 90 -1.14 3.16 0.67
C ARG A 90 -2.53 3.78 0.71
N THR A 91 -3.48 3.07 1.31
CA THR A 91 -4.86 3.56 1.51
C THR A 91 -4.90 4.77 2.43
N ALA A 92 -4.09 4.78 3.50
CA ALA A 92 -3.97 5.94 4.38
C ALA A 92 -3.40 7.15 3.64
N ALA A 93 -2.38 6.97 2.80
CA ALA A 93 -1.84 8.06 1.99
C ALA A 93 -2.85 8.60 0.97
N LEU A 94 -3.67 7.73 0.37
CA LEU A 94 -4.76 8.14 -0.50
C LEU A 94 -5.79 8.97 0.26
N LYS A 95 -6.21 8.52 1.46
CA LYS A 95 -7.11 9.30 2.33
C LYS A 95 -6.54 10.67 2.64
N VAL A 96 -5.24 10.78 2.96
CA VAL A 96 -4.56 12.07 3.21
C VAL A 96 -4.64 12.99 2.00
N GLN A 97 -4.35 12.48 0.79
CA GLN A 97 -4.40 13.28 -0.42
C GLN A 97 -5.82 13.76 -0.73
N LEU A 98 -6.81 12.87 -0.64
CA LEU A 98 -8.22 13.21 -0.85
C LEU A 98 -8.70 14.27 0.15
N ALA A 99 -8.34 14.14 1.43
CA ALA A 99 -8.70 15.11 2.46
C ALA A 99 -8.06 16.48 2.20
N ALA A 100 -6.78 16.52 1.81
CA ALA A 100 -6.09 17.76 1.50
C ALA A 100 -6.67 18.46 0.25
N ASP A 101 -6.98 17.70 -0.80
CA ASP A 101 -7.58 18.25 -2.01
C ASP A 101 -9.01 18.68 -1.78
N TYR A 102 -9.79 17.93 -0.99
CA TYR A 102 -11.12 18.34 -0.57
C TYR A 102 -11.08 19.64 0.24
N ALA A 103 -10.19 19.73 1.24
CA ALA A 103 -10.01 20.95 2.02
C ALA A 103 -9.62 22.15 1.15
N ARG A 104 -8.81 21.94 0.10
CA ARG A 104 -8.47 22.98 -0.88
C ARG A 104 -9.69 23.37 -1.72
N ALA A 105 -10.45 22.40 -2.23
CA ALA A 105 -11.66 22.64 -3.00
C ALA A 105 -12.73 23.38 -2.18
N ALA A 106 -12.96 22.96 -0.93
CA ALA A 106 -13.89 23.58 0.00
C ALA A 106 -13.58 25.08 0.21
N ARG A 107 -12.29 25.43 0.33
CA ARG A 107 -11.86 26.85 0.43
C ARG A 107 -12.17 27.67 -0.83
N PHE A 108 -12.13 27.06 -2.02
CA PHE A 108 -12.49 27.73 -3.26
C PHE A 108 -14.01 27.86 -3.47
N LEU A 109 -14.79 26.94 -2.90
CA LEU A 109 -16.25 26.95 -2.98
C LEU A 109 -16.88 27.84 -1.91
N ALA A 110 -16.21 28.04 -0.78
CA ALA A 110 -16.72 28.84 0.32
C ALA A 110 -16.84 30.33 -0.07
N PRO A 111 -17.90 31.02 0.37
CA PRO A 111 -17.98 32.48 0.27
C PRO A 111 -16.79 33.16 0.95
N PRO A 112 -16.38 34.36 0.52
CA PRO A 112 -15.33 35.12 1.19
C PRO A 112 -15.67 35.29 2.67
N ALA A 113 -14.79 34.79 3.55
CA ALA A 113 -14.99 34.92 4.99
C ALA A 113 -14.72 36.37 5.41
N GLY A 114 -15.76 37.11 5.75
CA GLY A 114 -15.67 38.51 6.19
C GLY A 114 -15.19 38.66 7.64
N SER A 115 -15.19 37.58 8.41
CA SER A 115 -14.80 37.58 9.83
C SER A 115 -14.09 36.31 10.27
N VAL A 116 -13.51 36.35 11.48
CA VAL A 116 -12.94 35.16 12.16
C VAL A 116 -14.00 34.09 12.38
N ARG A 117 -15.23 34.50 12.73
CA ARG A 117 -16.36 33.60 12.96
C ARG A 117 -16.75 32.85 11.68
N ASP A 118 -16.74 33.53 10.54
CA ASP A 118 -17.07 32.91 9.26
C ASP A 118 -16.02 31.85 8.87
N ARG A 119 -14.73 32.11 9.13
CA ARG A 119 -13.67 31.12 8.92
C ARG A 119 -13.84 29.91 9.83
N ALA A 120 -14.15 30.13 11.11
CA ALA A 120 -14.40 29.05 12.05
C ALA A 120 -15.59 28.19 11.62
N ALA A 121 -16.68 28.81 11.13
CA ALA A 121 -17.84 28.08 10.61
C ALA A 121 -17.50 27.24 9.37
N GLN A 122 -16.67 27.75 8.46
CA GLN A 122 -16.18 27.01 7.29
C GLN A 122 -15.29 25.81 7.70
N GLU A 123 -14.41 25.99 8.68
CA GLU A 123 -13.57 24.92 9.22
C GLU A 123 -14.41 23.85 9.94
N MET A 124 -15.41 24.25 10.72
CA MET A 124 -16.35 23.32 11.37
C MET A 124 -17.15 22.51 10.34
N ALA A 125 -17.63 23.14 9.28
CA ALA A 125 -18.35 22.45 8.20
C ALA A 125 -17.48 21.39 7.52
N LEU A 126 -16.23 21.75 7.17
CA LEU A 126 -15.26 20.81 6.59
C LEU A 126 -15.02 19.60 7.49
N VAL A 127 -14.84 19.81 8.80
CA VAL A 127 -14.64 18.73 9.78
C VAL A 127 -15.87 17.83 9.86
N ALA A 128 -17.07 18.40 9.95
CA ALA A 128 -18.32 17.65 10.05
C ALA A 128 -18.58 16.79 8.81
N GLU A 129 -18.32 17.32 7.61
CA GLU A 129 -18.47 16.58 6.35
C GLU A 129 -17.50 15.39 6.26
N VAL A 130 -16.22 15.60 6.61
CA VAL A 130 -15.22 14.53 6.62
C VAL A 130 -15.53 13.49 7.68
N ALA A 131 -15.99 13.91 8.87
CA ALA A 131 -16.44 13.01 9.93
C ALA A 131 -17.59 12.11 9.47
N CYS A 132 -18.58 12.69 8.78
CA CYS A 132 -19.72 11.98 8.22
C CYS A 132 -19.29 10.93 7.18
N VAL A 133 -18.49 11.33 6.18
CA VAL A 133 -18.02 10.43 5.10
C VAL A 133 -17.17 9.29 5.66
N LEU A 134 -16.30 9.57 6.62
CA LEU A 134 -15.43 8.56 7.22
C LEU A 134 -16.09 7.77 8.36
N THR A 135 -17.31 8.13 8.76
CA THR A 135 -18.02 7.52 9.91
C THR A 135 -17.20 7.56 11.20
N VAL A 136 -16.61 8.71 11.51
CA VAL A 136 -15.82 8.94 12.73
C VAL A 136 -16.31 10.17 13.49
N SER A 137 -15.81 10.37 14.70
CA SER A 137 -16.11 11.59 15.45
C SER A 137 -15.50 12.83 14.78
N GLU A 138 -16.12 14.00 14.97
CA GLU A 138 -15.55 15.28 14.50
C GLU A 138 -14.15 15.54 15.07
N ARG A 139 -13.89 15.11 16.32
CA ARG A 139 -12.55 15.20 16.92
C ARG A 139 -11.53 14.38 16.12
N THR A 140 -11.89 13.15 15.76
CA THR A 140 -11.04 12.27 14.94
C THR A 140 -10.81 12.85 13.55
N ALA A 141 -11.87 13.38 12.91
CA ALA A 141 -11.76 14.01 11.60
C ALA A 141 -10.91 15.28 11.63
N GLY A 142 -11.06 16.12 12.66
CA GLY A 142 -10.25 17.32 12.85
C GLY A 142 -8.77 17.00 13.04
N ALA A 143 -8.43 16.00 13.87
CA ALA A 143 -7.06 15.52 14.03
C ALA A 143 -6.50 15.00 12.70
N PHE A 144 -7.26 14.16 12.00
CA PHE A 144 -6.88 13.63 10.69
C PHE A 144 -6.65 14.74 9.65
N LEU A 145 -7.50 15.77 9.58
CA LEU A 145 -7.33 16.90 8.67
C LEU A 145 -6.07 17.73 9.00
N SER A 146 -5.75 17.89 10.28
CA SER A 146 -4.50 18.52 10.72
C SER A 146 -3.27 17.71 10.28
N GLU A 147 -3.28 16.41 10.53
CA GLU A 147 -2.21 15.48 10.13
C GLU A 147 -2.05 15.43 8.61
N ALA A 148 -3.15 15.38 7.86
CA ALA A 148 -3.15 15.40 6.40
C ALA A 148 -2.55 16.69 5.85
N ARG A 149 -2.86 17.84 6.47
CA ARG A 149 -2.24 19.12 6.11
C ARG A 149 -0.73 19.09 6.38
N ALA A 150 -0.30 18.66 7.57
CA ALA A 150 1.13 18.57 7.90
C ALA A 150 1.89 17.67 6.92
N LEU A 151 1.36 16.50 6.60
CA LEU A 151 1.95 15.56 5.63
C LEU A 151 2.04 16.14 4.21
N THR A 152 1.05 16.93 3.79
CA THR A 152 1.03 17.50 2.43
C THR A 152 1.82 18.80 2.29
N THR A 153 2.09 19.52 3.38
CA THR A 153 2.78 20.83 3.33
C THR A 153 4.18 20.82 3.93
N ALA A 154 4.42 20.06 4.99
CA ALA A 154 5.68 20.09 5.75
C ALA A 154 6.46 18.78 5.62
N LEU A 155 5.78 17.64 5.45
CA LEU A 155 6.41 16.31 5.44
C LEU A 155 6.16 15.52 4.13
N PRO A 156 6.47 16.08 2.95
CA PRO A 156 6.19 15.42 1.67
C PRO A 156 6.96 14.10 1.49
N LEU A 157 8.16 13.98 2.06
CA LEU A 157 8.92 12.72 2.04
C LEU A 157 8.25 11.63 2.89
N THR A 158 7.70 11.99 4.05
CA THR A 158 6.91 11.07 4.88
C THR A 158 5.65 10.62 4.14
N LEU A 159 4.96 11.54 3.46
CA LEU A 159 3.82 11.19 2.63
C LEU A 159 4.22 10.26 1.47
N ALA A 160 5.37 10.47 0.84
CA ALA A 160 5.90 9.59 -0.20
C ALA A 160 6.23 8.18 0.34
N ALA A 161 6.82 8.08 1.53
CA ALA A 161 7.09 6.80 2.18
C ALA A 161 5.80 6.05 2.54
N LEU A 162 4.78 6.77 3.05
CA LEU A 162 3.46 6.20 3.31
C LEU A 162 2.79 5.70 2.02
N ARG A 163 2.90 6.44 0.92
CA ARG A 163 2.45 6.01 -0.42
C ARG A 163 3.21 4.82 -0.97
N ALA A 164 4.50 4.68 -0.65
CA ALA A 164 5.28 3.50 -1.03
C ALA A 164 4.93 2.28 -0.15
N GLY A 165 4.22 2.48 0.96
CA GLY A 165 3.96 1.44 1.95
C GLY A 165 5.18 1.05 2.77
N THR A 166 6.25 1.86 2.76
CA THR A 166 7.48 1.58 3.52
C THR A 166 7.36 1.98 4.99
N ILE A 167 6.40 2.84 5.31
CA ILE A 167 6.02 3.18 6.69
C ILE A 167 4.50 3.00 6.88
N SER A 168 4.09 2.73 8.11
CA SER A 168 2.68 2.63 8.49
C SER A 168 2.07 4.01 8.73
N TRP A 169 0.74 4.08 8.78
CA TRP A 169 0.02 5.28 9.19
C TRP A 169 0.45 5.77 10.58
N GLN A 170 0.65 4.87 11.53
CA GLN A 170 1.08 5.22 12.88
C GLN A 170 2.49 5.85 12.89
N HIS A 171 3.44 5.32 12.10
CA HIS A 171 4.76 5.94 11.95
C HIS A 171 4.67 7.35 11.36
N ALA A 172 3.80 7.56 10.36
CA ALA A 172 3.60 8.88 9.79
C ALA A 172 3.03 9.89 10.81
N ARG A 173 2.10 9.45 11.68
CA ARG A 173 1.52 10.30 12.75
C ARG A 173 2.57 10.71 13.79
N ILE A 174 3.42 9.79 14.22
CA ILE A 174 4.53 10.10 15.13
C ILE A 174 5.41 11.19 14.53
N LEU A 175 5.78 11.08 13.25
CA LEU A 175 6.60 12.11 12.58
C LEU A 175 5.90 13.48 12.48
N VAL A 176 4.57 13.49 12.33
CA VAL A 176 3.78 14.73 12.38
C VAL A 176 3.84 15.36 13.78
N GLU A 177 3.66 14.56 14.83
CA GLU A 177 3.70 15.01 16.23
C GLU A 177 5.08 15.57 16.60
N GLU A 178 6.17 14.94 16.17
CA GLU A 178 7.55 15.41 16.41
C GLU A 178 7.91 16.70 15.64
N THR A 179 7.18 17.02 14.58
CA THR A 179 7.41 18.23 13.76
C THR A 179 6.48 19.39 14.16
N GLY A 180 5.59 19.17 15.15
CA GLY A 180 4.54 20.10 15.59
C GLY A 180 4.99 21.23 16.50
#